data_AF-A0A3C1UTW1-F1
#
_entry.id   AF-A0A3C1UTW1-F1
#
_cell.length_a   1.000
_cell.length_b   1.000
_cell.length_c   1.000
_cell.angle_alpha   90.00
_cell.angle_beta   90.00
_cell.angle_gamma   90.00
#
_symmetry.space_group_name_H-M   'P 1'
#
loop_
_entity.id
_entity.type
_entity.pdbx_description
1 polymer ?
#
loop_
_entity_poly.entity_id
_entity_poly.type
_entity_poly.pdbx_seq_one_letter_code
_entity_poly.pdbx_strand_id
1 'polypeptide(L)'
;NANGLHDPDHYTTAYDMALITQYALGVEGFRKYWYAEEYTIQPTNKQSQARNLGTQHSMFVESQFTYEGCTGGKLGYTDEARHTSVTTAKRGDLELICVTMSSQKYEKYEDTAALFDYCFDSFDRVTLSKRSLKGFVIPVLDGDVQVQEVRIYPDNSIDLELHRQYSVDDLNLEYQVPETYRYGEDVLPSLQITLKGESSSMYGNLGSFPLQFSLNDTPQQKVDAATGLPVKDNSIFWKNLLHILKWVAIICAVVVIAFFLLVVSVRVRHYLYRKRRKKRRVKHPVTAGTQLTQRQRPVHIYVQPNEPDRRPHTKRRTSDTGKRRR
;
A
#
# COMPACT_ATOMS: atom_id res chain seq x y z
N ASN A 1 -37.59 15.55 -1.86
CA ASN A 1 -37.94 14.66 -2.99
C ASN A 1 -36.91 13.51 -3.02
N ALA A 2 -37.33 12.24 -3.02
CA ALA A 2 -36.42 11.08 -2.92
C ALA A 2 -36.37 10.20 -4.18
N ASN A 3 -37.06 10.59 -5.26
CA ASN A 3 -37.19 9.79 -6.48
C ASN A 3 -36.63 10.49 -7.73
N GLY A 4 -36.32 11.79 -7.65
CA GLY A 4 -35.74 12.55 -8.76
C GLY A 4 -36.76 13.04 -9.80
N LEU A 5 -38.07 13.03 -9.48
CA LEU A 5 -39.05 13.78 -10.26
C LEU A 5 -38.76 15.29 -10.19
N HIS A 6 -39.25 16.07 -11.16
CA HIS A 6 -39.03 17.52 -11.17
C HIS A 6 -39.71 18.21 -9.98
N ASP A 7 -38.99 19.15 -9.39
CA ASP A 7 -39.41 20.05 -8.31
C ASP A 7 -38.45 21.26 -8.37
N PRO A 8 -38.92 22.51 -8.49
CA PRO A 8 -38.04 23.69 -8.63
C PRO A 8 -37.02 23.86 -7.50
N ASP A 9 -37.36 23.42 -6.28
CA ASP A 9 -36.48 23.50 -5.12
C ASP A 9 -35.57 22.26 -4.97
N HIS A 10 -35.61 21.32 -5.92
CA HIS A 10 -34.78 20.11 -5.96
C HIS A 10 -33.70 20.21 -7.06
N TYR A 11 -32.66 21.01 -6.77
CA TYR A 11 -31.55 21.28 -7.68
C TYR A 11 -30.21 20.71 -7.17
N THR A 12 -29.21 20.71 -8.06
CA THR A 12 -27.84 20.26 -7.80
C THR A 12 -26.92 20.83 -8.89
N THR A 13 -25.60 20.75 -8.71
CA THR A 13 -24.62 21.07 -9.76
C THR A 13 -23.86 19.82 -10.23
N ALA A 14 -23.14 19.93 -11.35
CA ALA A 14 -22.25 18.86 -11.82
C ALA A 14 -21.15 18.55 -10.79
N TYR A 15 -20.67 19.57 -10.07
CA TYR A 15 -19.69 19.45 -8.99
C TYR A 15 -20.27 18.70 -7.78
N ASP A 16 -21.47 19.05 -7.32
CA ASP A 16 -22.12 18.37 -6.20
C ASP A 16 -22.40 16.89 -6.52
N MET A 17 -22.85 16.60 -7.75
CA MET A 17 -23.06 15.22 -8.22
C MET A 17 -21.76 14.42 -8.27
N ALA A 18 -20.63 15.05 -8.62
CA ALA A 18 -19.32 14.41 -8.55
C ALA A 18 -18.92 14.10 -7.08
N LEU A 19 -19.12 15.03 -6.15
CA LEU A 19 -18.86 14.82 -4.72
C LEU A 19 -19.76 13.74 -4.09
N ILE A 20 -21.06 13.76 -4.38
CA ILE A 20 -22.03 12.73 -3.94
C ILE A 20 -21.58 11.35 -4.43
N THR A 21 -21.14 11.27 -5.69
CA THR A 21 -20.67 10.01 -6.29
C THR A 21 -19.35 9.56 -5.68
N GLN A 22 -18.39 10.48 -5.49
CA GLN A 22 -17.11 10.19 -4.82
C GLN A 22 -17.34 9.60 -3.42
N TYR A 23 -18.23 10.20 -2.62
CA TYR A 23 -18.61 9.68 -1.32
C TYR A 23 -19.27 8.30 -1.44
N ALA A 24 -20.26 8.14 -2.32
CA ALA A 24 -20.98 6.88 -2.50
C ALA A 24 -20.08 5.71 -2.93
N LEU A 25 -19.08 5.96 -3.80
CA LEU A 25 -18.07 4.97 -4.20
C LEU A 25 -17.18 4.49 -3.03
N GLY A 26 -17.11 5.25 -1.93
CA GLY A 26 -16.44 4.86 -0.69
C GLY A 26 -17.30 4.04 0.26
N VAL A 27 -18.62 3.97 0.05
CA VAL A 27 -19.54 3.20 0.91
C VAL A 27 -19.42 1.70 0.62
N GLU A 28 -19.26 0.90 1.68
CA GLU A 28 -19.10 -0.55 1.57
C GLU A 28 -20.27 -1.18 0.78
N GLY A 29 -19.93 -2.00 -0.21
CA GLY A 29 -20.91 -2.68 -1.06
C GLY A 29 -21.60 -1.82 -2.12
N PHE A 30 -21.50 -0.48 -2.11
CA PHE A 30 -22.17 0.37 -3.10
C PHE A 30 -21.71 0.06 -4.54
N ARG A 31 -20.40 -0.08 -4.76
CA ARG A 31 -19.79 -0.37 -6.05
C ARG A 31 -20.35 -1.64 -6.73
N LYS A 32 -20.80 -2.62 -5.95
CA LYS A 32 -21.46 -3.85 -6.46
C LYS A 32 -22.73 -3.54 -7.27
N TYR A 33 -23.48 -2.53 -6.86
CA TYR A 33 -24.72 -2.11 -7.52
C TYR A 33 -24.51 -1.00 -8.54
N TRP A 34 -23.49 -0.15 -8.33
CA TRP A 34 -23.10 0.91 -9.27
C TRP A 34 -22.70 0.40 -10.66
N TYR A 35 -22.08 -0.79 -10.72
CA TYR A 35 -21.66 -1.49 -11.94
C TYR A 35 -22.54 -2.72 -12.26
N ALA A 36 -23.73 -2.84 -11.66
CA ALA A 36 -24.57 -4.02 -11.93
C ALA A 36 -25.18 -3.93 -13.34
N GLU A 37 -24.75 -4.81 -14.25
CA GLU A 37 -25.38 -5.00 -15.56
C GLU A 37 -26.82 -5.53 -15.43
N GLU A 38 -27.06 -6.41 -14.48
CA GLU A 38 -28.40 -6.89 -14.13
C GLU A 38 -28.62 -7.09 -12.63
N TYR A 39 -29.89 -7.05 -12.21
CA TYR A 39 -30.33 -7.40 -10.85
C TYR A 39 -31.74 -7.99 -10.86
N THR A 40 -31.89 -9.22 -10.36
CA THR A 40 -33.20 -9.83 -10.15
C THR A 40 -33.77 -9.50 -8.77
N ILE A 41 -34.84 -8.71 -8.74
CA ILE A 41 -35.67 -8.53 -7.54
C ILE A 41 -36.45 -9.84 -7.31
N GLN A 42 -36.22 -10.48 -6.17
CA GLN A 42 -36.93 -11.69 -5.75
C GLN A 42 -38.41 -11.39 -5.42
N PRO A 43 -39.29 -12.41 -5.39
CA PRO A 43 -40.67 -12.26 -4.96
C PRO A 43 -40.81 -11.57 -3.61
N THR A 44 -41.83 -10.71 -3.47
CA THR A 44 -42.16 -9.98 -2.25
C THR A 44 -43.62 -10.17 -1.88
N ASN A 45 -44.01 -9.71 -0.69
CA ASN A 45 -45.42 -9.64 -0.27
C ASN A 45 -46.31 -8.71 -1.13
N LYS A 46 -45.72 -7.98 -2.10
CA LYS A 46 -46.45 -7.11 -3.05
C LYS A 46 -46.35 -7.57 -4.51
N GLN A 47 -45.45 -8.52 -4.83
CA GLN A 47 -45.24 -9.02 -6.18
C GLN A 47 -44.71 -10.46 -6.11
N SER A 48 -45.54 -11.42 -6.53
CA SER A 48 -45.24 -12.86 -6.39
C SER A 48 -44.22 -13.38 -7.42
N GLN A 49 -43.95 -12.64 -8.48
CA GLN A 49 -42.97 -13.01 -9.51
C GLN A 49 -41.61 -12.33 -9.26
N ALA A 50 -40.53 -13.06 -9.52
CA ALA A 50 -39.21 -12.48 -9.66
C ALA A 50 -39.18 -11.53 -10.86
N ARG A 51 -38.44 -10.43 -10.77
CA ARG A 51 -38.33 -9.43 -11.84
C ARG A 51 -36.86 -9.13 -12.10
N ASN A 52 -36.38 -9.47 -13.30
CA ASN A 52 -35.04 -9.05 -13.71
C ASN A 52 -35.05 -7.59 -14.16
N LEU A 53 -34.02 -6.84 -13.76
CA LEU A 53 -33.75 -5.48 -14.20
C LEU A 53 -32.40 -5.48 -14.90
N GLY A 54 -32.34 -5.03 -16.16
CA GLY A 54 -31.08 -4.72 -16.83
C GLY A 54 -30.72 -3.24 -16.66
N THR A 55 -29.43 -2.92 -16.65
CA THR A 55 -28.94 -1.54 -16.76
C THR A 55 -29.36 -0.93 -18.10
N GLN A 56 -29.56 0.38 -18.12
CA GLN A 56 -29.77 1.17 -19.34
C GLN A 56 -28.51 1.95 -19.74
N HIS A 57 -27.41 1.79 -19.00
CA HIS A 57 -26.20 2.58 -19.15
C HIS A 57 -25.25 1.99 -20.19
N SER A 58 -25.37 2.46 -21.43
CA SER A 58 -24.71 1.88 -22.60
C SER A 58 -23.18 1.80 -22.54
N MET A 59 -22.52 2.59 -21.67
CA MET A 59 -21.06 2.60 -21.57
C MET A 59 -20.43 1.37 -20.91
N PHE A 60 -21.20 0.57 -20.16
CA PHE A 60 -20.71 -0.66 -19.50
C PHE A 60 -21.51 -1.93 -19.84
N VAL A 61 -22.22 -1.91 -20.97
CA VAL A 61 -22.77 -3.10 -21.62
C VAL A 61 -22.35 -3.09 -23.09
N GLU A 62 -22.41 -4.24 -23.76
CA GLU A 62 -22.10 -4.35 -25.19
C GLU A 62 -23.04 -3.46 -26.03
N SER A 63 -22.50 -2.39 -26.61
CA SER A 63 -23.24 -1.41 -27.42
C SER A 63 -22.28 -0.56 -28.26
N GLN A 64 -22.81 0.32 -29.12
CA GLN A 64 -21.99 1.30 -29.84
C GLN A 64 -21.33 2.37 -28.95
N PHE A 65 -21.70 2.44 -27.66
CA PHE A 65 -21.17 3.41 -26.69
C PHE A 65 -20.32 2.75 -25.59
N THR A 66 -20.01 1.45 -25.68
CA THR A 66 -19.18 0.75 -24.69
C THR A 66 -17.84 1.45 -24.54
N TYR A 67 -17.42 1.74 -23.31
CA TYR A 67 -16.19 2.47 -23.02
C TYR A 67 -15.26 1.64 -22.13
N GLU A 68 -14.04 1.38 -22.61
CA GLU A 68 -13.08 0.54 -21.89
C GLU A 68 -12.67 1.18 -20.56
N GLY A 69 -12.84 0.41 -19.49
CA GLY A 69 -12.56 0.83 -18.13
C GLY A 69 -13.74 1.56 -17.45
N CYS A 70 -14.92 1.66 -18.06
CA CYS A 70 -16.10 2.15 -17.34
C CYS A 70 -16.37 1.29 -16.10
N THR A 71 -16.66 1.93 -14.96
CA THR A 71 -16.86 1.30 -13.64
C THR A 71 -18.22 1.58 -13.02
N GLY A 72 -19.15 2.16 -13.79
CA GLY A 72 -20.57 2.29 -13.44
C GLY A 72 -21.13 3.66 -13.80
N GLY A 73 -22.40 3.87 -13.48
CA GLY A 73 -23.05 5.15 -13.78
C GLY A 73 -24.53 5.23 -13.46
N LYS A 74 -25.04 6.47 -13.41
CA LYS A 74 -26.45 6.80 -13.22
C LYS A 74 -26.91 7.78 -14.30
N LEU A 75 -27.97 7.39 -15.01
CA LEU A 75 -28.67 8.24 -15.97
C LEU A 75 -29.82 9.01 -15.31
N GLY A 76 -30.15 10.19 -15.84
CA GLY A 76 -31.35 10.96 -15.50
C GLY A 76 -32.03 11.53 -16.75
N TYR A 77 -33.34 11.76 -16.64
CA TYR A 77 -34.13 12.53 -17.60
C TYR A 77 -35.37 13.14 -16.93
N THR A 78 -35.57 14.45 -17.13
CA THR A 78 -36.89 15.09 -17.10
C THR A 78 -36.96 16.04 -18.30
N ASP A 79 -38.13 16.59 -18.61
CA ASP A 79 -38.25 17.54 -19.74
C ASP A 79 -37.47 18.84 -19.47
N GLU A 80 -37.39 19.26 -18.20
CA GLU A 80 -36.65 20.43 -17.71
C GLU A 80 -35.14 20.17 -17.59
N ALA A 81 -34.73 19.02 -17.02
CA ALA A 81 -33.32 18.69 -16.81
C ALA A 81 -32.61 18.15 -18.07
N ARG A 82 -33.38 17.80 -19.11
CA ARG A 82 -32.95 17.03 -20.30
C ARG A 82 -32.20 15.76 -19.87
N HIS A 83 -31.27 15.25 -20.67
CA HIS A 83 -30.49 14.09 -20.25
C HIS A 83 -29.33 14.49 -19.33
N THR A 84 -29.18 13.73 -18.25
CA THR A 84 -28.02 13.81 -17.36
C THR A 84 -27.35 12.44 -17.23
N SER A 85 -26.05 12.44 -16.98
CA SER A 85 -25.28 11.23 -16.66
C SER A 85 -24.23 11.54 -15.62
N VAL A 86 -24.10 10.68 -14.62
CA VAL A 86 -22.85 10.51 -13.89
C VAL A 86 -22.27 9.18 -14.29
N THR A 87 -21.05 9.16 -14.81
CA THR A 87 -20.34 7.95 -15.22
C THR A 87 -19.02 7.88 -14.48
N THR A 88 -18.53 6.69 -14.17
CA THR A 88 -17.19 6.48 -13.62
C THR A 88 -16.37 5.59 -14.54
N ALA A 89 -15.06 5.80 -14.57
CA ALA A 89 -14.11 4.96 -15.30
C ALA A 89 -12.77 4.86 -14.57
N LYS A 90 -12.05 3.75 -14.75
CA LYS A 90 -10.74 3.51 -14.15
C LYS A 90 -9.77 2.88 -15.15
N ARG A 91 -8.57 3.45 -15.27
CA ARG A 91 -7.43 2.89 -16.02
C ARG A 91 -6.19 2.97 -15.12
N GLY A 92 -5.60 1.82 -14.79
CA GLY A 92 -4.50 1.74 -13.83
C GLY A 92 -4.90 2.28 -12.45
N ASP A 93 -4.12 3.23 -11.93
CA ASP A 93 -4.35 3.88 -10.63
C ASP A 93 -5.21 5.14 -10.69
N LEU A 94 -5.57 5.63 -11.89
CA LEU A 94 -6.44 6.78 -12.09
C LEU A 94 -7.90 6.33 -12.22
N GLU A 95 -8.76 6.85 -11.35
CA GLU A 95 -10.21 6.68 -11.38
C GLU A 95 -10.89 8.04 -11.53
N LEU A 96 -11.79 8.15 -12.50
CA LEU A 96 -12.43 9.40 -12.92
C LEU A 96 -13.95 9.32 -12.70
N ILE A 97 -14.54 10.47 -12.39
CA ILE A 97 -15.99 10.70 -12.37
C ILE A 97 -16.27 11.79 -13.39
N CYS A 98 -17.11 11.50 -14.39
CA CYS A 98 -17.60 12.47 -15.35
C CYS A 98 -19.08 12.75 -15.06
N VAL A 99 -19.46 14.03 -15.06
CA VAL A 99 -20.86 14.47 -14.90
C VAL A 99 -21.26 15.33 -16.09
N THR A 100 -22.32 14.91 -16.78
CA THR A 100 -22.94 15.64 -17.89
C THR A 100 -24.36 16.04 -17.48
N MET A 101 -24.77 17.27 -17.80
CA MET A 101 -26.10 17.81 -17.47
C MET A 101 -26.67 18.58 -18.67
N SER A 102 -28.00 18.63 -18.78
CA SER A 102 -28.70 19.31 -19.88
C SER A 102 -28.34 18.82 -21.29
N SER A 103 -27.86 17.58 -21.43
CA SER A 103 -27.40 16.99 -22.70
C SER A 103 -28.56 16.52 -23.59
N GLN A 104 -28.27 16.33 -24.88
CA GLN A 104 -29.10 15.48 -25.75
C GLN A 104 -28.93 13.99 -25.40
N LYS A 105 -29.78 13.15 -25.99
CA LYS A 105 -29.96 11.73 -25.61
C LYS A 105 -28.69 10.87 -25.72
N TYR A 106 -27.88 11.09 -26.74
CA TYR A 106 -26.71 10.28 -27.05
C TYR A 106 -25.38 11.01 -26.80
N GLU A 107 -25.34 12.32 -27.06
CA GLU A 107 -24.16 13.20 -26.86
C GLU A 107 -23.53 13.03 -25.46
N LYS A 108 -24.31 12.85 -24.39
CA LYS A 108 -23.80 12.59 -23.03
C LYS A 108 -22.78 11.44 -22.94
N TYR A 109 -22.84 10.45 -23.83
CA TYR A 109 -21.89 9.34 -23.89
C TYR A 109 -20.63 9.72 -24.68
N GLU A 110 -20.80 10.50 -25.76
CA GLU A 110 -19.71 11.00 -26.61
C GLU A 110 -18.87 12.03 -25.84
N ASP A 111 -19.53 12.99 -25.17
CA ASP A 111 -18.91 13.96 -24.26
C ASP A 111 -18.19 13.27 -23.10
N THR A 112 -18.81 12.26 -22.49
CA THR A 112 -18.20 11.49 -21.39
C THR A 112 -16.96 10.73 -21.86
N ALA A 113 -17.01 10.08 -23.03
CA ALA A 113 -15.87 9.38 -23.60
C ALA A 113 -14.72 10.36 -23.91
N ALA A 114 -15.03 11.49 -24.56
CA ALA A 114 -14.04 12.52 -24.89
C ALA A 114 -13.38 13.14 -23.64
N LEU A 115 -14.16 13.42 -22.59
CA LEU A 115 -13.63 13.93 -21.31
C LEU A 115 -12.78 12.90 -20.58
N PHE A 116 -13.18 11.62 -20.57
CA PHE A 116 -12.37 10.56 -19.98
C PHE A 116 -11.06 10.33 -20.75
N ASP A 117 -11.11 10.23 -22.08
CA ASP A 117 -9.91 10.04 -22.90
C ASP A 117 -8.95 11.23 -22.76
N TYR A 118 -9.46 12.47 -22.78
CA TYR A 118 -8.65 13.65 -22.46
C TYR A 118 -7.95 13.53 -21.10
N CYS A 119 -8.67 13.15 -20.05
CA CYS A 119 -8.10 13.04 -18.71
C CYS A 119 -7.09 11.89 -18.59
N PHE A 120 -7.37 10.71 -19.15
CA PHE A 120 -6.46 9.56 -19.14
C PHE A 120 -5.19 9.80 -19.97
N ASP A 121 -5.28 10.56 -21.07
CA ASP A 121 -4.15 10.86 -21.95
C ASP A 121 -3.34 12.10 -21.50
N SER A 122 -3.89 12.94 -20.61
CA SER A 122 -3.28 14.25 -20.31
C SER A 122 -2.91 14.47 -18.84
N PHE A 123 -3.25 13.57 -17.91
CA PHE A 123 -2.95 13.72 -16.48
C PHE A 123 -2.06 12.61 -15.94
N ASP A 124 -1.18 12.97 -15.00
CA ASP A 124 -0.34 12.06 -14.22
C ASP A 124 -0.45 12.37 -12.72
N ARG A 125 -0.26 11.35 -11.88
CA ARG A 125 -0.20 11.52 -10.43
C ARG A 125 1.13 12.12 -10.00
N VAL A 126 1.05 13.23 -9.27
CA VAL A 126 2.17 13.97 -8.69
C VAL A 126 2.05 14.01 -7.17
N THR A 127 3.07 13.49 -6.47
CA THR A 127 3.09 13.42 -5.00
C THR A 127 3.84 14.61 -4.40
N LEU A 128 3.15 15.46 -3.66
CA LEU A 128 3.76 16.39 -2.70
C LEU A 128 4.23 15.61 -1.48
N SER A 129 5.54 15.45 -1.34
CA SER A 129 6.12 14.72 -0.21
C SER A 129 5.84 15.40 1.12
N LYS A 130 5.50 14.63 2.17
CA LYS A 130 5.47 15.11 3.56
C LYS A 130 6.69 15.97 3.96
N ARG A 131 7.86 15.73 3.37
CA ARG A 131 9.11 16.46 3.67
C ARG A 131 9.28 17.79 2.93
N SER A 132 8.57 18.01 1.82
CA SER A 132 8.61 19.29 1.08
C SER A 132 7.56 20.28 1.57
N LEU A 133 6.65 19.84 2.42
CA LEU A 133 5.62 20.67 3.03
C LEU A 133 6.10 21.25 4.38
N LYS A 134 5.63 22.46 4.69
CA LYS A 134 6.05 23.22 5.88
C LYS A 134 5.29 22.77 7.13
N GLY A 135 6.00 22.60 8.23
CA GLY A 135 5.44 22.48 9.58
C GLY A 135 5.46 23.82 10.34
N PHE A 136 4.61 23.93 11.37
CA PHE A 136 4.44 25.13 12.19
C PHE A 136 4.44 24.75 13.68
N VAL A 137 4.90 25.67 14.52
CA VAL A 137 4.76 25.62 15.98
C VAL A 137 4.04 26.90 16.37
N ILE A 138 2.81 26.78 16.87
CA ILE A 138 1.91 27.89 17.15
C ILE A 138 1.65 27.96 18.67
N PRO A 139 1.88 29.11 19.34
CA PRO A 139 1.57 29.26 20.75
C PRO A 139 0.06 29.26 21.00
N VAL A 140 -0.36 28.60 22.07
CA VAL A 140 -1.72 28.67 22.60
C VAL A 140 -1.73 29.64 23.78
N LEU A 141 -2.63 30.61 23.74
CA LEU A 141 -2.76 31.68 24.73
C LEU A 141 -4.03 31.48 25.57
N ASP A 142 -3.91 31.68 26.87
CA ASP A 142 -5.04 31.95 27.79
C ASP A 142 -4.92 33.40 28.26
N GLY A 143 -5.84 34.26 27.79
CA GLY A 143 -5.64 35.71 27.81
C GLY A 143 -4.36 36.11 27.04
N ASP A 144 -3.46 36.84 27.70
CA ASP A 144 -2.16 37.25 27.16
C ASP A 144 -1.02 36.28 27.50
N VAL A 145 -1.30 35.16 28.20
CA VAL A 145 -0.28 34.22 28.69
C VAL A 145 -0.22 32.99 27.79
N GLN A 146 0.96 32.67 27.27
CA GLN A 146 1.17 31.40 26.55
C GLN A 146 1.11 30.23 27.54
N VAL A 147 0.18 29.31 27.31
CA VAL A 147 -0.06 28.11 28.13
C VAL A 147 0.41 26.81 27.47
N GLN A 148 0.48 26.76 26.14
CA GLN A 148 0.89 25.56 25.39
C GLN A 148 1.52 25.93 24.03
N GLU A 149 2.00 24.92 23.30
CA GLU A 149 2.34 24.98 21.89
C GLU A 149 1.60 23.86 21.13
N VAL A 150 0.96 24.22 20.01
CA VAL A 150 0.41 23.28 19.03
C VAL A 150 1.43 23.12 17.91
N ARG A 151 1.76 21.88 17.55
CA ARG A 151 2.57 21.59 16.35
C ARG A 151 1.66 21.18 15.22
N ILE A 152 1.69 21.91 14.11
CA ILE A 152 0.91 21.61 12.90
C ILE A 152 1.85 21.08 11.84
N TYR A 153 1.53 19.91 11.29
CA TYR A 153 2.31 19.30 10.23
C TYR A 153 1.42 18.45 9.33
N PRO A 154 1.74 18.34 8.03
CA PRO A 154 1.11 17.35 7.18
C PRO A 154 1.56 15.97 7.63
N ASP A 155 0.62 15.07 7.98
CA ASP A 155 1.01 13.74 8.45
C ASP A 155 1.27 12.74 7.30
N ASN A 156 0.77 13.04 6.10
CA ASN A 156 0.97 12.22 4.90
C ASN A 156 1.50 13.08 3.76
N SER A 157 2.04 12.42 2.73
CA SER A 157 2.19 13.05 1.42
C SER A 157 0.80 13.30 0.81
N ILE A 158 0.70 14.30 -0.06
CA ILE A 158 -0.54 14.62 -0.79
C ILE A 158 -0.33 14.21 -2.24
N ASP A 159 -1.16 13.29 -2.73
CA ASP A 159 -1.20 12.92 -4.15
C ASP A 159 -2.20 13.82 -4.88
N LEU A 160 -1.77 14.38 -6.00
CA LEU A 160 -2.55 15.26 -6.88
C LEU A 160 -2.53 14.69 -8.29
N GLU A 161 -3.66 14.71 -9.00
CA GLU A 161 -3.70 14.42 -10.43
C GLU A 161 -3.50 15.74 -11.19
N LEU A 162 -2.34 15.91 -11.82
CA LEU A 162 -1.99 17.14 -12.54
C LEU A 162 -1.95 16.88 -14.05
N HIS A 163 -2.40 17.87 -14.84
CA HIS A 163 -2.19 17.83 -16.28
C HIS A 163 -0.68 17.88 -16.59
N ARG A 164 -0.22 17.02 -17.50
CA ARG A 164 1.20 16.72 -17.85
C ARG A 164 2.11 17.90 -18.20
N GLN A 165 1.56 19.10 -18.34
CA GLN A 165 2.31 20.33 -18.58
C GLN A 165 2.71 21.06 -17.28
N TYR A 166 2.16 20.64 -16.13
CA TYR A 166 2.40 21.23 -14.82
C TYR A 166 3.16 20.25 -13.91
N SER A 167 3.85 20.82 -12.94
CA SER A 167 4.67 20.15 -11.96
C SER A 167 4.39 20.70 -10.55
N VAL A 168 5.10 20.17 -9.54
CA VAL A 168 5.09 20.73 -8.18
C VAL A 168 5.52 22.21 -8.17
N ASP A 169 6.44 22.62 -9.06
CA ASP A 169 6.95 23.98 -9.12
C ASP A 169 5.90 24.98 -9.65
N ASP A 170 4.84 24.49 -10.31
CA ASP A 170 3.71 25.28 -10.80
C ASP A 170 2.61 25.45 -9.74
N LEU A 171 2.78 24.90 -8.54
CA LEU A 171 1.79 24.97 -7.46
C LEU A 171 2.05 26.14 -6.50
N ASN A 172 0.98 26.80 -6.08
CA ASN A 172 0.93 27.69 -4.94
C ASN A 172 0.39 26.93 -3.71
N LEU A 173 1.08 27.06 -2.57
CA LEU A 173 0.79 26.36 -1.32
C LEU A 173 0.46 27.39 -0.23
N GLU A 174 -0.82 27.59 0.03
CA GLU A 174 -1.31 28.57 1.00
C GLU A 174 -1.74 27.87 2.30
N TYR A 175 -0.99 28.11 3.38
CA TYR A 175 -1.22 27.50 4.67
C TYR A 175 -2.18 28.35 5.50
N GLN A 176 -3.38 27.83 5.72
CA GLN A 176 -4.41 28.44 6.57
C GLN A 176 -4.12 28.06 8.04
N VAL A 177 -3.10 28.71 8.59
CA VAL A 177 -2.62 28.54 9.98
C VAL A 177 -2.42 29.94 10.59
N PRO A 178 -3.19 30.33 11.63
CA PRO A 178 -3.00 31.61 12.32
C PRO A 178 -1.71 31.62 13.17
N GLU A 179 -1.28 32.82 13.54
CA GLU A 179 -0.05 33.04 14.32
C GLU A 179 -0.16 32.61 15.79
N THR A 180 -1.37 32.54 16.35
CA THR A 180 -1.68 32.16 17.73
C THR A 180 -3.03 31.44 17.81
N TYR A 181 -3.23 30.63 18.85
CA TYR A 181 -4.53 30.03 19.18
C TYR A 181 -5.02 30.48 20.55
N ARG A 182 -6.34 30.48 20.78
CA ARG A 182 -6.91 30.64 22.12
C ARG A 182 -7.16 29.29 22.77
N TYR A 183 -6.93 29.20 24.07
CA TYR A 183 -7.23 27.99 24.83
C TYR A 183 -8.73 27.65 24.76
N GLY A 184 -9.05 26.44 24.30
CA GLY A 184 -10.44 25.98 24.11
C GLY A 184 -11.11 26.38 22.79
N GLU A 185 -10.36 26.97 21.83
CA GLU A 185 -10.84 27.24 20.48
C GLU A 185 -10.74 25.99 19.58
N ASP A 186 -11.79 25.69 18.82
CA ASP A 186 -11.76 24.64 17.79
C ASP A 186 -10.98 25.12 16.56
N VAL A 187 -10.02 24.32 16.11
CA VAL A 187 -9.11 24.69 15.02
C VAL A 187 -9.11 23.64 13.91
N LEU A 188 -9.28 24.09 12.68
CA LEU A 188 -9.18 23.29 11.46
C LEU A 188 -8.07 23.87 10.55
N PRO A 189 -6.78 23.62 10.84
CA PRO A 189 -5.71 24.14 10.00
C PRO A 189 -5.71 23.41 8.66
N SER A 190 -5.52 24.14 7.56
CA SER A 190 -5.57 23.56 6.22
C SER A 190 -4.43 24.04 5.33
N LEU A 191 -4.15 23.26 4.29
CA LEU A 191 -3.31 23.66 3.16
C LEU A 191 -4.21 23.77 1.93
N GLN A 192 -4.42 25.00 1.46
CA GLN A 192 -5.06 25.27 0.18
C GLN A 192 -4.02 25.17 -0.94
N ILE A 193 -4.33 24.39 -1.97
CA ILE A 193 -3.43 24.17 -3.12
C ILE A 193 -4.08 24.72 -4.38
N THR A 194 -3.35 25.55 -5.12
CA THR A 194 -3.78 26.11 -6.41
C THR A 194 -2.67 26.09 -7.44
N LEU A 195 -3.02 26.19 -8.72
CA LEU A 195 -2.06 26.46 -9.78
C LEU A 195 -1.58 27.93 -9.73
N LYS A 196 -0.33 28.17 -10.14
CA LYS A 196 0.22 29.50 -10.37
C LYS A 196 -0.30 30.07 -11.69
N GLY A 197 -1.25 30.98 -11.60
CA GLY A 197 -1.85 31.66 -12.74
C GLY A 197 -3.04 30.90 -13.34
N GLU A 198 -3.55 31.41 -14.47
CA GLU A 198 -4.69 30.83 -15.16
C GLU A 198 -4.30 29.57 -15.95
N SER A 199 -5.21 28.61 -16.02
CA SER A 199 -5.06 27.35 -16.77
C SER A 199 -6.26 27.13 -17.67
N SER A 200 -6.01 26.74 -18.91
CA SER A 200 -7.03 26.32 -19.88
C SER A 200 -7.14 24.79 -20.01
N SER A 201 -6.26 24.02 -19.35
CA SER A 201 -6.21 22.55 -19.48
C SER A 201 -6.72 21.81 -18.24
N MET A 202 -6.73 22.45 -17.07
CA MET A 202 -7.29 21.87 -15.85
C MET A 202 -7.79 22.97 -14.91
N TYR A 203 -8.62 22.58 -13.94
CA TYR A 203 -9.13 23.51 -12.94
C TYR A 203 -8.01 23.96 -11.99
N GLY A 204 -7.90 25.27 -11.74
CA GLY A 204 -6.80 25.87 -11.00
C GLY A 204 -6.85 25.73 -9.48
N ASN A 205 -8.01 25.35 -8.91
CA ASN A 205 -8.14 25.04 -7.48
C ASN A 205 -8.09 23.53 -7.28
N LEU A 206 -7.04 23.05 -6.61
CA LEU A 206 -6.76 21.62 -6.43
C LEU A 206 -7.30 21.07 -5.10
N GLY A 207 -7.95 21.92 -4.29
CA GLY A 207 -8.58 21.57 -3.02
C GLY A 207 -7.88 22.14 -1.79
N SER A 208 -8.57 21.97 -0.66
CA SER A 208 -8.08 22.24 0.69
C SER A 208 -7.84 20.91 1.41
N PHE A 209 -6.64 20.75 1.96
CA PHE A 209 -6.19 19.52 2.61
C PHE A 209 -6.03 19.77 4.11
N PRO A 210 -6.73 19.03 4.99
CA PRO A 210 -6.63 19.23 6.43
C PRO A 210 -5.22 18.87 6.92
N LEU A 211 -4.62 19.76 7.69
CA LEU A 211 -3.35 19.53 8.35
C LEU A 211 -3.59 18.88 9.71
N GLN A 212 -2.73 17.93 10.09
CA GLN A 212 -2.80 17.32 11.40
C GLN A 212 -2.08 18.21 12.42
N PHE A 213 -2.53 18.14 13.67
CA PHE A 213 -1.87 18.83 14.76
C PHE A 213 -1.64 17.92 15.95
N SER A 214 -0.57 18.19 16.68
CA SER A 214 -0.23 17.51 17.93
C SER A 214 -0.06 18.54 19.03
N LEU A 215 -0.84 18.38 20.10
CA LEU A 215 -0.65 19.08 21.37
C LEU A 215 0.59 18.48 22.02
N ASN A 216 1.69 19.24 22.00
CA ASN A 216 2.98 18.69 22.33
C ASN A 216 3.30 18.94 23.81
N ASP A 217 2.82 18.08 24.70
CA ASP A 217 3.20 18.13 26.10
C ASP A 217 4.72 17.90 26.26
N THR A 218 5.40 18.91 26.80
CA THR A 218 6.80 18.92 27.32
C THR A 218 7.91 19.40 26.35
N PRO A 219 8.87 20.26 26.79
CA PRO A 219 9.77 21.02 25.90
C PRO A 219 11.00 20.29 25.31
N GLN A 220 11.02 18.95 25.23
CA GLN A 220 12.28 18.18 25.08
C GLN A 220 12.45 17.36 23.80
N GLN A 221 11.50 17.38 22.86
CA GLN A 221 11.69 16.72 21.57
C GLN A 221 12.36 17.66 20.56
N LYS A 222 13.62 17.34 20.20
CA LYS A 222 14.35 18.04 19.14
C LYS A 222 13.63 17.90 17.80
N VAL A 223 13.34 19.03 17.17
CA VAL A 223 12.71 19.15 15.84
C VAL A 223 13.69 19.69 14.82
N ASP A 224 13.47 19.34 13.56
CA ASP A 224 14.19 19.91 12.42
C ASP A 224 13.65 21.32 12.14
N ALA A 225 14.54 22.32 12.08
CA ALA A 225 14.15 23.73 12.02
C ALA A 225 13.59 24.16 10.64
N ALA A 226 13.78 23.37 9.59
CA ALA A 226 13.28 23.67 8.25
C ALA A 226 11.91 23.01 7.98
N THR A 227 11.69 21.82 8.54
CA THR A 227 10.48 21.02 8.28
C THR A 227 9.50 20.95 9.46
N GLY A 228 9.92 21.33 10.67
CA GLY A 228 9.12 21.19 11.89
C GLY A 228 8.92 19.74 12.35
N LEU A 229 9.44 18.76 11.62
CA LEU A 229 9.27 17.35 11.90
C LEU A 229 10.13 16.91 13.10
N PRO A 230 9.68 15.94 13.92
CA PRO A 230 10.46 15.40 15.02
C PRO A 230 11.70 14.66 14.48
N VAL A 231 12.88 15.04 14.97
CA VAL A 231 14.13 14.34 14.63
C VAL A 231 14.09 12.95 15.29
N LYS A 232 14.32 11.89 14.50
CA LYS A 232 14.49 10.54 15.05
C LYS A 232 15.71 10.51 15.98
N ASP A 233 15.46 10.43 17.29
CA ASP A 233 16.54 10.28 18.26
C ASP A 233 17.14 8.86 18.19
N ASN A 234 18.22 8.74 17.43
CA ASN A 234 18.99 7.52 17.29
C ASN A 234 19.77 7.15 18.57
N SER A 235 19.71 7.94 19.66
CA SER A 235 20.42 7.64 20.91
C SER A 235 20.01 6.28 21.51
N ILE A 236 18.74 5.90 21.36
CA ILE A 236 18.22 4.60 21.83
C ILE A 236 18.83 3.45 21.02
N PHE A 237 18.94 3.60 19.70
CA PHE A 237 19.58 2.61 18.83
C PHE A 237 21.06 2.40 19.19
N TRP A 238 21.82 3.49 19.37
CA TRP A 238 23.23 3.41 19.76
C TRP A 238 23.44 2.82 21.17
N LYS A 239 22.58 3.18 22.14
CA LYS A 239 22.59 2.56 23.48
C LYS A 239 22.36 1.04 23.39
N ASN A 240 21.38 0.60 22.61
CA ASN A 240 21.08 -0.83 22.43
C ASN A 240 22.22 -1.56 21.71
N LEU A 241 22.82 -0.96 20.66
CA LEU A 241 23.95 -1.52 19.92
C LEU A 241 25.19 -1.71 20.83
N LEU A 242 25.54 -0.70 21.63
CA LEU A 242 26.61 -0.79 22.62
C LEU A 242 26.35 -1.87 23.68
N HIS A 243 25.09 -2.03 24.10
CA HIS A 243 24.70 -3.06 25.05
C HIS A 243 24.81 -4.48 24.47
N ILE A 244 24.47 -4.67 23.18
CA ILE A 244 24.65 -5.94 22.46
C ILE A 244 26.15 -6.27 22.31
N LEU A 245 26.97 -5.31 21.86
CA LEU A 245 28.42 -5.49 21.70
C LEU A 245 29.10 -5.88 23.01
N LYS A 246 28.68 -5.28 24.14
CA LYS A 246 29.16 -5.65 25.49
C LYS A 246 28.86 -7.11 25.84
N TRP A 247 27.65 -7.60 25.57
CA TRP A 247 27.28 -9.00 25.83
C TRP A 247 28.03 -9.99 24.92
N VAL A 248 28.21 -9.66 23.64
CA VAL A 248 29.01 -10.48 22.72
C VAL A 248 30.45 -10.63 23.22
N ALA A 249 31.08 -9.53 23.66
CA ALA A 249 32.44 -9.56 24.22
C ALA A 249 32.55 -10.46 25.47
N ILE A 250 31.56 -10.42 26.37
CA ILE A 250 31.49 -11.29 27.56
C ILE A 250 31.40 -12.77 27.15
N ILE A 251 30.53 -13.11 26.19
CA ILE A 251 30.38 -14.49 25.69
C ILE A 251 31.69 -14.99 25.06
N CYS A 252 32.34 -14.18 24.23
CA CYS A 252 33.65 -14.53 23.66
C CYS A 252 34.72 -14.80 24.74
N ALA A 253 34.77 -13.98 25.80
CA ALA A 253 35.70 -14.19 26.91
C ALA A 253 35.44 -15.52 27.65
N VAL A 254 34.17 -15.86 27.90
CA VAL A 254 33.78 -17.14 28.53
C VAL A 254 34.19 -18.33 27.65
N VAL A 255 34.00 -18.25 26.33
CA VAL A 255 34.41 -19.31 25.38
C VAL A 255 35.93 -19.49 25.39
N VAL A 256 36.72 -18.41 25.40
CA VAL A 256 38.19 -18.47 25.48
C VAL A 256 38.67 -19.11 26.79
N ILE A 257 38.04 -18.75 27.92
CA ILE A 257 38.34 -19.37 29.23
C ILE A 257 37.99 -20.86 29.24
N ALA A 258 36.81 -21.23 28.73
CA ALA A 258 36.39 -22.63 28.62
C ALA A 258 37.34 -23.46 27.73
N PHE A 259 37.77 -22.90 26.60
CA PHE A 259 38.76 -23.52 25.73
C PHE A 259 40.12 -23.71 26.41
N PHE A 260 40.61 -22.69 27.14
CA PHE A 260 41.85 -22.77 27.91
C PHE A 260 41.77 -23.86 29.00
N LEU A 261 40.68 -23.90 29.77
CA LEU A 261 40.43 -24.94 30.77
C LEU A 261 40.38 -26.34 30.13
N LEU A 262 39.76 -26.48 28.95
CA LEU A 262 39.74 -27.73 28.20
C LEU A 262 41.17 -28.18 27.79
N VAL A 263 41.99 -27.28 27.23
CA VAL A 263 43.39 -27.56 26.88
C VAL A 263 44.22 -27.97 28.09
N VAL A 264 44.05 -27.29 29.24
CA VAL A 264 44.69 -27.66 30.51
C VAL A 264 44.23 -29.05 30.96
N SER A 265 42.92 -29.34 30.91
CA SER A 265 42.38 -30.65 31.32
C SER A 265 42.95 -31.80 30.49
N VAL A 266 43.10 -31.62 29.17
CA VAL A 266 43.69 -32.59 28.25
C VAL A 266 45.17 -32.80 28.57
N ARG A 267 45.94 -31.73 28.81
CA ARG A 267 47.36 -31.83 29.21
C ARG A 267 47.54 -32.56 30.55
N VAL A 268 46.73 -32.24 31.55
CA VAL A 268 46.74 -32.92 32.86
C VAL A 268 46.38 -34.40 32.71
N ARG A 269 45.33 -34.73 31.95
CA ARG A 269 44.90 -36.12 31.69
C ARG A 269 46.00 -36.91 30.97
N HIS A 270 46.69 -36.30 30.00
CA HIS A 270 47.80 -36.93 29.28
C HIS A 270 49.06 -37.10 30.16
N TYR A 271 49.37 -36.14 31.04
CA TYR A 271 50.43 -36.27 32.05
C TYR A 271 50.14 -37.41 33.03
N LEU A 272 48.93 -37.47 33.58
CA LEU A 272 48.49 -38.55 34.48
C LEU A 272 48.48 -39.92 33.78
N TYR A 273 48.08 -39.98 32.50
CA TYR A 273 48.18 -41.20 31.68
C TYR A 273 49.65 -41.64 31.52
N ARG A 274 50.57 -40.73 31.16
CA ARG A 274 52.01 -41.03 31.07
C ARG A 274 52.58 -41.52 32.43
N LYS A 275 52.18 -40.90 33.55
CA LYS A 275 52.58 -41.31 34.91
C LYS A 275 52.07 -42.72 35.27
N ARG A 276 50.81 -43.04 34.91
CA ARG A 276 50.23 -44.40 35.07
C ARG A 276 50.91 -45.43 34.16
N ARG A 277 51.26 -45.07 32.92
CA ARG A 277 51.92 -45.98 31.96
C ARG A 277 53.36 -46.32 32.39
N LYS A 278 54.10 -45.38 33.02
CA LYS A 278 55.40 -45.67 33.65
C LYS A 278 55.28 -46.67 34.81
N LYS A 279 54.24 -46.59 35.65
CA LYS A 279 54.01 -47.58 36.74
C LYS A 279 53.59 -48.98 36.25
N ARG A 280 53.01 -49.10 35.05
CA ARG A 280 52.57 -50.39 34.47
C ARG A 280 53.62 -51.13 33.63
N ARG A 281 54.82 -50.56 33.42
CA ARG A 281 55.90 -51.17 32.62
C ARG A 281 57.00 -51.89 33.43
N VAL A 282 56.82 -52.06 34.74
CA VAL A 282 57.84 -52.62 35.65
C VAL A 282 57.41 -53.92 36.34
N LYS A 283 56.18 -54.43 36.11
CA LYS A 283 55.65 -55.63 36.79
C LYS A 283 54.75 -56.50 35.90
N HIS A 284 55.37 -57.37 35.09
CA HIS A 284 55.38 -58.85 35.28
C HIS A 284 55.61 -59.62 33.95
N PRO A 285 56.32 -60.77 33.99
CA PRO A 285 56.58 -61.63 32.84
C PRO A 285 55.45 -62.66 32.57
N VAL A 286 55.67 -63.45 31.52
CA VAL A 286 54.80 -64.45 30.86
C VAL A 286 54.37 -65.62 31.78
N THR A 287 53.14 -66.15 31.61
CA THR A 287 52.82 -67.56 31.22
C THR A 287 51.31 -67.88 31.25
N ALA A 288 50.84 -68.63 30.22
CA ALA A 288 49.63 -69.47 30.03
C ALA A 288 48.28 -69.21 30.75
N GLY A 289 47.16 -69.44 30.04
CA GLY A 289 45.83 -69.59 30.64
C GLY A 289 44.64 -69.43 29.67
N THR A 290 44.12 -70.54 29.16
CA THR A 290 42.95 -70.70 28.27
C THR A 290 41.65 -70.06 28.82
N GLN A 291 40.85 -69.37 27.99
CA GLN A 291 39.48 -69.80 27.58
C GLN A 291 38.74 -68.77 26.69
N LEU A 292 37.77 -69.29 25.92
CA LEU A 292 36.96 -68.60 24.93
C LEU A 292 35.74 -67.88 25.55
N THR A 293 35.25 -66.83 24.88
CA THR A 293 33.80 -66.66 24.67
C THR A 293 33.51 -65.71 23.51
N GLN A 294 32.60 -66.11 22.63
CA GLN A 294 32.09 -65.29 21.53
C GLN A 294 31.10 -64.24 22.05
N ARG A 295 30.97 -63.10 21.35
CA ARG A 295 29.64 -62.62 20.92
C ARG A 295 29.71 -61.73 19.68
N GLN A 296 28.64 -61.79 18.90
CA GLN A 296 28.60 -61.47 17.48
C GLN A 296 28.43 -59.98 17.17
N ARG A 297 28.80 -59.58 15.95
CA ARG A 297 28.31 -58.36 15.29
C ARG A 297 27.10 -58.71 14.40
N PRO A 298 26.03 -57.90 14.35
CA PRO A 298 25.04 -57.97 13.28
C PRO A 298 25.57 -57.29 12.01
N VAL A 299 25.15 -57.79 10.84
CA VAL A 299 25.59 -57.35 9.51
C VAL A 299 24.42 -57.46 8.53
N HIS A 300 24.34 -56.52 7.56
CA HIS A 300 23.39 -56.46 6.44
C HIS A 300 21.91 -56.19 6.84
N ILE A 301 21.03 -55.67 5.97
CA ILE A 301 20.86 -55.89 4.53
C ILE A 301 20.54 -54.58 3.76
N TYR A 302 20.96 -54.52 2.49
CA TYR A 302 20.54 -53.53 1.48
C TYR A 302 19.83 -54.29 0.34
N VAL A 303 18.69 -53.81 -0.17
CA VAL A 303 18.02 -54.37 -1.35
C VAL A 303 17.51 -53.25 -2.25
N GLN A 304 17.84 -53.30 -3.54
CA GLN A 304 17.14 -52.60 -4.62
C GLN A 304 16.52 -53.64 -5.57
N PRO A 305 15.31 -53.40 -6.13
CA PRO A 305 14.78 -54.14 -7.27
C PRO A 305 14.86 -53.34 -8.58
N ASN A 306 15.18 -54.07 -9.66
CA ASN A 306 15.49 -53.63 -11.02
C ASN A 306 14.33 -53.02 -11.84
N GLU A 307 14.69 -52.25 -12.88
CA GLU A 307 13.89 -52.07 -14.10
C GLU A 307 13.98 -53.31 -15.03
N PRO A 308 12.92 -53.56 -15.82
CA PRO A 308 13.05 -53.74 -17.28
C PRO A 308 11.86 -53.05 -18.03
N ASP A 309 11.76 -52.92 -19.36
CA ASP A 309 12.52 -53.42 -20.51
C ASP A 309 12.40 -52.46 -21.71
N ARG A 310 13.16 -52.69 -22.78
CA ARG A 310 13.14 -51.95 -24.06
C ARG A 310 12.11 -52.51 -25.04
N ARG A 311 11.62 -51.68 -25.99
CA ARG A 311 11.80 -51.90 -27.46
C ARG A 311 11.28 -50.74 -28.36
N PRO A 312 11.71 -50.63 -29.64
CA PRO A 312 11.53 -49.44 -30.48
C PRO A 312 10.78 -49.67 -31.81
N HIS A 313 10.26 -48.59 -32.43
CA HIS A 313 9.80 -48.46 -33.84
C HIS A 313 9.54 -46.96 -34.12
N THR A 314 9.71 -46.32 -35.30
CA THR A 314 10.41 -46.63 -36.57
C THR A 314 10.73 -45.32 -37.33
N LYS A 315 11.57 -45.37 -38.38
CA LYS A 315 12.02 -44.22 -39.20
C LYS A 315 10.92 -43.57 -40.06
N ARG A 316 11.05 -42.25 -40.34
CA ARG A 316 10.87 -41.71 -41.70
C ARG A 316 11.68 -40.42 -41.99
N ARG A 317 12.42 -40.45 -43.12
CA ARG A 317 12.84 -39.29 -43.96
C ARG A 317 11.57 -38.64 -44.58
N THR A 318 11.48 -37.45 -45.20
CA THR A 318 12.36 -36.33 -45.67
C THR A 318 11.43 -35.09 -45.81
N SER A 319 11.77 -33.86 -46.27
CA SER A 319 12.96 -33.20 -46.87
C SER A 319 12.83 -31.67 -46.65
N ASP A 320 13.91 -30.94 -46.44
CA ASP A 320 14.53 -30.00 -47.42
C ASP A 320 13.57 -29.21 -48.35
N THR A 321 13.43 -27.90 -48.12
CA THR A 321 13.82 -26.82 -49.04
C THR A 321 13.44 -25.45 -48.46
N GLY A 322 14.30 -24.44 -48.61
CA GLY A 322 14.05 -23.08 -48.11
C GLY A 322 13.80 -22.05 -49.21
N LYS A 323 13.14 -20.94 -48.85
CA LYS A 323 13.24 -19.58 -49.44
C LYS A 323 12.41 -18.63 -48.54
N ARG A 324 12.98 -17.58 -47.92
CA ARG A 324 13.42 -16.27 -48.44
C ARG A 324 12.32 -15.20 -48.32
N ARG A 325 12.55 -14.22 -47.42
CA ARG A 325 12.07 -12.82 -47.40
C ARG A 325 10.67 -12.51 -47.97
N ARG A 326 9.80 -11.96 -47.13
CA ARG A 326 9.79 -10.50 -46.91
C ARG A 326 9.46 -10.17 -45.46
#